data_AF-A0A2Z2P7T4-F1
#
_entry.id   AF-A0A2Z2P7T4-F1
#
_cell.length_a   1.000
_cell.length_b   1.000
_cell.length_c   1.000
_cell.angle_alpha   90.00
_cell.angle_beta   90.00
_cell.angle_gamma   90.00
#
_symmetry.space_group_name_H-M   'P 1'
#
loop_
_entity.id
_entity.type
_entity.pdbx_description
1 polymer ?
#
loop_
_entity_poly.entity_id
_entity_poly.type
_entity_poly.pdbx_seq_one_letter_code
_entity_poly.pdbx_strand_id
1 'polypeptide(L)'
;MNKMSFTFVVIAALCFCSAMALLYSKYLSLQAYIQVSESQKTIDALDVQWSQLQIEESTFSEYGRVERAARDRLDMAFPALDGTVMIVR
;
A
#
# COMPACT_ATOMS: atom_id res chain seq x y z
N MET A 1 -24.48 58.67 -16.68
CA MET A 1 -24.11 57.88 -15.50
C MET A 1 -24.28 56.35 -15.65
N ASN A 2 -24.53 55.78 -16.86
CA ASN A 2 -24.74 54.32 -17.02
C ASN A 2 -23.51 53.51 -17.44
N LYS A 3 -22.50 54.15 -18.03
CA LYS A 3 -21.31 53.46 -18.57
C LYS A 3 -20.52 52.73 -17.49
N MET A 4 -20.37 53.34 -16.31
CA MET A 4 -19.61 52.80 -15.20
C MET A 4 -20.34 51.63 -14.51
N SER A 5 -21.67 51.72 -14.37
CA SER A 5 -22.46 50.60 -13.85
C SER A 5 -22.45 49.39 -14.79
N PHE A 6 -22.49 49.62 -16.10
CA PHE A 6 -22.42 48.54 -17.09
C PHE A 6 -21.07 47.82 -17.05
N THR A 7 -19.96 48.55 -16.92
CA THR A 7 -18.63 47.95 -16.77
C THR A 7 -18.50 47.07 -15.53
N PHE A 8 -19.08 47.47 -14.40
CA PHE A 8 -19.05 46.64 -13.18
C PHE A 8 -19.83 45.33 -13.35
N VAL A 9 -21.01 45.38 -13.99
CA VAL A 9 -21.82 44.18 -14.26
C VAL A 9 -21.08 43.21 -15.17
N VAL A 10 -20.42 43.72 -16.23
CA VAL A 10 -19.64 42.88 -17.14
C VAL A 10 -18.48 42.19 -16.42
N ILE A 11 -17.73 42.92 -15.59
CA ILE A 11 -16.61 42.35 -14.83
C ILE A 11 -17.11 41.30 -13.82
N ALA A 12 -18.21 41.57 -13.12
CA ALA A 12 -18.80 40.62 -12.18
C ALA A 12 -19.22 39.32 -12.87
N ALA A 13 -19.88 39.43 -14.04
CA ALA A 13 -20.28 38.26 -14.83
C ALA A 13 -19.06 37.45 -15.30
N LEU A 14 -18.00 38.12 -15.74
CA LEU A 14 -16.76 37.48 -16.21
C LEU A 14 -16.06 36.73 -15.07
N CYS A 15 -16.02 37.32 -13.87
CA CYS A 15 -15.44 36.70 -12.69
C CYS A 15 -16.26 35.47 -12.23
N PHE A 16 -17.60 35.56 -12.30
CA PHE A 16 -18.49 34.44 -11.97
C PHE A 16 -18.30 33.27 -12.94
N CYS A 17 -18.24 33.55 -14.24
CA CYS A 17 -17.95 32.53 -15.26
C CYS A 17 -16.58 31.87 -15.04
N SER A 18 -15.55 32.66 -14.70
CA SER A 18 -14.21 32.12 -14.40
C SER A 18 -14.22 31.21 -13.17
N ALA A 19 -14.91 31.62 -12.10
CA ALA A 19 -15.06 30.80 -10.89
C ALA A 19 -15.80 29.48 -11.18
N MET A 20 -16.88 29.53 -11.98
CA MET A 20 -17.64 28.35 -12.37
C MET A 20 -16.78 27.38 -13.22
N ALA A 21 -16.00 27.89 -14.17
CA ALA A 21 -15.10 27.09 -15.00
C ALA A 21 -14.03 26.38 -14.17
N LEU A 22 -13.43 27.07 -13.20
CA LEU A 22 -12.47 26.51 -12.25
C LEU A 22 -13.10 25.39 -11.41
N LEU A 23 -14.30 25.62 -10.89
CA LEU A 23 -15.00 24.64 -10.07
C LEU A 23 -15.33 23.37 -10.87
N TYR A 24 -15.76 23.54 -12.12
CA TYR A 24 -16.06 22.44 -13.03
C TYR A 24 -14.81 21.60 -13.35
N SER A 25 -13.68 22.25 -13.63
CA SER A 25 -12.39 21.57 -13.84
C SER A 25 -11.96 20.79 -12.60
N LYS A 26 -12.11 21.39 -11.41
CA LYS A 26 -11.77 20.74 -10.13
C LYS A 26 -12.69 19.55 -9.83
N TYR A 27 -13.97 19.64 -10.17
CA TYR A 27 -14.93 18.56 -9.99
C TYR A 27 -14.57 17.33 -10.86
N LEU A 28 -14.22 17.56 -12.13
CA LEU A 28 -13.75 16.50 -13.02
C LEU A 28 -12.50 15.79 -12.47
N SER A 29 -11.53 16.56 -11.96
CA SER A 29 -10.31 15.99 -11.37
C SER A 29 -10.60 15.13 -10.13
N LEU A 30 -11.55 15.54 -9.29
CA LEU A 30 -11.90 14.79 -8.09
C LEU A 30 -12.63 13.49 -8.43
N GLN A 31 -13.49 13.50 -9.44
CA GLN A 31 -14.22 12.31 -9.87
C GLN A 31 -13.30 11.25 -10.49
N ALA A 32 -12.33 11.67 -11.31
CA ALA A 32 -11.31 10.77 -11.85
C ALA A 32 -10.44 10.14 -10.75
N TYR A 33 -10.17 10.89 -9.68
CA TYR A 33 -9.37 10.42 -8.55
C TYR A 33 -10.12 9.40 -7.68
N ILE A 34 -11.42 9.58 -7.48
CA ILE A 34 -12.27 8.65 -6.71
C ILE A 34 -12.30 7.25 -7.35
N GLN A 35 -12.35 7.18 -8.68
CA GLN A 35 -12.44 5.91 -9.40
C GLN A 35 -11.16 5.07 -9.26
N VAL A 36 -9.99 5.71 -9.18
CA VAL A 36 -8.70 5.03 -8.95
C VAL A 36 -8.54 4.61 -7.48
N SER A 37 -9.09 5.40 -6.55
CA SER A 37 -8.99 5.11 -5.11
C SER A 37 -9.68 3.82 -4.69
N GLU A 38 -10.73 3.39 -5.39
CA GLU A 38 -11.46 2.16 -5.07
C GLU A 38 -10.62 0.90 -5.35
N SER A 39 -9.99 0.81 -6.53
CA SER A 39 -9.09 -0.30 -6.87
C SER A 39 -7.86 -0.35 -5.96
N GLN A 40 -7.34 0.81 -5.56
CA GLN A 40 -6.18 0.88 -4.66
C GLN A 40 -6.49 0.26 -3.29
N LYS A 41 -7.68 0.48 -2.74
CA LYS A 41 -8.09 -0.12 -1.45
C LYS A 41 -8.07 -1.65 -1.47
N THR A 42 -8.47 -2.25 -2.60
CA THR A 42 -8.45 -3.71 -2.76
C THR A 42 -7.02 -4.23 -2.80
N ILE A 43 -6.12 -3.53 -3.48
CA ILE A 43 -4.69 -3.86 -3.52
C ILE A 43 -4.10 -3.79 -2.11
N ASP A 44 -4.36 -2.70 -1.38
CA ASP A 44 -3.85 -2.51 -0.02
C ASP A 44 -4.35 -3.61 0.93
N ALA A 45 -5.61 -4.02 0.80
CA ALA A 45 -6.17 -5.12 1.60
C ALA A 45 -5.56 -6.49 1.28
N LEU A 46 -5.17 -6.72 0.01
CA LEU A 46 -4.48 -7.93 -0.41
C LEU A 46 -3.03 -7.95 0.10
N ASP A 47 -2.35 -6.82 0.07
CA ASP A 47 -0.95 -6.69 0.52
C ASP A 47 -0.81 -6.99 2.01
N VAL A 48 -1.77 -6.51 2.82
CA VAL A 48 -1.84 -6.85 4.25
C VAL A 48 -2.03 -8.35 4.47
N GLN A 49 -2.94 -8.99 3.73
CA GLN A 49 -3.16 -10.45 3.85
C GLN A 49 -1.93 -11.24 3.40
N TRP A 50 -1.26 -10.80 2.34
CA TRP A 50 -0.04 -11.42 1.84
C TRP A 50 1.10 -11.33 2.86
N SER A 51 1.29 -10.15 3.46
CA SER A 51 2.28 -9.93 4.52
C SER A 51 2.01 -10.84 5.74
N GLN A 52 0.75 -11.00 6.14
CA GLN A 52 0.37 -11.92 7.22
C GLN A 52 0.68 -13.38 6.86
N LEU A 53 0.31 -13.82 5.66
CA LEU A 53 0.58 -15.18 5.20
C LEU A 53 2.08 -15.48 5.16
N GLN A 54 2.90 -14.50 4.76
CA GLN A 54 4.35 -14.65 4.71
C GLN A 54 4.96 -14.80 6.12
N ILE A 55 4.39 -14.12 7.13
CA ILE A 55 4.75 -14.30 8.54
C ILE A 55 4.36 -15.70 9.03
N GLU A 56 3.16 -16.17 8.66
CA GLU A 56 2.72 -17.54 8.96
C GLU A 56 3.63 -18.59 8.30
N GLU A 57 4.00 -18.40 7.03
CA GLU A 57 4.89 -19.30 6.29
C GLU A 57 6.30 -19.33 6.88
N SER A 58 6.88 -18.17 7.17
CA SER A 58 8.19 -18.09 7.83
C SER A 58 8.18 -18.78 9.19
N THR A 59 7.06 -18.75 9.92
CA THR A 59 6.91 -19.48 11.19
C THR A 59 6.85 -21.00 10.99
N PHE A 60 6.31 -21.48 9.87
CA PHE A 60 6.20 -22.92 9.56
C PHE A 60 7.43 -23.52 8.86
N SER A 61 8.17 -22.72 8.10
CA SER A 61 9.33 -23.18 7.30
C SER A 61 10.65 -23.20 8.06
N GLU A 62 10.83 -22.37 9.10
CA GLU A 62 12.16 -22.18 9.71
C GLU A 62 12.58 -23.22 10.75
N TYR A 63 11.70 -23.75 11.62
CA TYR A 63 12.20 -24.58 12.74
C TYR A 63 11.41 -25.85 13.07
N GLY A 64 10.13 -25.93 12.74
CA GLY A 64 9.26 -26.94 13.37
C GLY A 64 9.34 -28.35 12.79
N ARG A 65 9.43 -28.48 11.47
CA ARG A 65 9.22 -29.77 10.77
C ARG A 65 10.49 -30.52 10.45
N VAL A 66 11.55 -29.81 10.03
CA VAL A 66 12.83 -30.44 9.70
C VAL A 66 13.54 -30.90 10.97
N GLU A 67 13.56 -30.08 12.02
CA GLU A 67 14.12 -30.43 13.34
C GLU A 67 13.41 -31.66 13.95
N ARG A 68 12.07 -31.70 13.94
CA ARG A 68 11.31 -32.86 14.43
C ARG A 68 11.52 -34.08 13.56
N ALA A 69 11.55 -33.95 12.24
CA ALA A 69 11.85 -35.08 11.36
C ALA A 69 13.29 -35.60 11.55
N ALA A 70 14.26 -34.72 11.80
CA ALA A 70 15.64 -35.10 12.07
C ALA A 70 15.80 -35.78 13.43
N ARG A 71 15.14 -35.28 14.48
CA ARG A 71 15.12 -35.93 15.81
C ARG A 71 14.34 -37.23 15.81
N ASP A 72 13.09 -37.23 15.35
CA ASP A 72 12.18 -38.36 15.55
C ASP A 72 12.41 -39.49 14.52
N ARG A 73 12.84 -39.16 13.29
CA ARG A 73 13.06 -40.16 12.23
C ARG A 73 14.53 -40.52 12.02
N LEU A 74 15.47 -39.63 12.34
CA LEU A 74 16.90 -39.87 12.15
C LEU A 74 17.69 -39.98 13.47
N ASP A 75 17.02 -39.89 14.64
CA ASP A 75 17.64 -39.95 15.98
C ASP A 75 18.84 -39.00 16.14
N MET A 76 18.80 -37.86 15.43
CA MET A 76 19.89 -36.88 15.46
C MET A 76 19.90 -36.16 16.80
N ALA A 77 20.90 -36.45 17.63
CA ALA A 77 21.24 -35.69 18.83
C ALA A 77 22.23 -34.56 18.50
N PHE A 78 22.08 -33.41 19.16
CA PHE A 78 22.98 -32.27 18.99
C PHE A 78 24.40 -32.68 19.43
N PRO A 79 25.41 -32.57 18.55
CA PRO A 79 26.76 -33.03 18.87
C PRO A 79 27.33 -32.21 20.03
N ALA A 80 27.79 -32.90 21.08
CA ALA A 80 28.53 -32.27 22.16
C ALA A 80 29.84 -31.68 21.61
N LEU A 81 30.29 -30.59 22.23
CA LEU A 81 31.43 -29.74 21.82
C LEU A 81 32.75 -30.50 21.59
N ASP A 82 32.87 -31.76 22.03
CA ASP A 82 34.05 -32.61 21.83
C ASP A 82 34.22 -33.16 20.39
N GLY A 83 33.24 -32.98 19.50
CA GLY A 83 33.26 -33.59 18.16
C GLY A 83 33.16 -32.64 16.96
N THR A 84 33.21 -31.32 17.15
CA THR A 84 32.92 -30.36 16.07
C THR A 84 34.17 -29.59 15.64
N VAL A 85 34.61 -29.80 14.39
CA VAL A 85 35.67 -28.99 13.76
C VAL A 85 35.01 -27.80 13.07
N MET A 86 35.18 -26.60 13.63
CA MET A 86 34.77 -25.36 12.97
C MET A 86 35.69 -25.08 11.78
N ILE A 87 35.14 -25.13 10.58
CA ILE A 87 35.82 -24.69 9.37
C ILE A 87 35.51 -23.19 9.22
N VAL A 88 36.43 -22.35 9.68
CA VAL A 88 36.39 -20.91 9.44
C VAL A 88 36.97 -20.66 8.04
N ARG A 89 36.22 -19.96 7.19
CA ARG A 89 36.71 -19.47 5.90
C ARG A 89 37.37 -18.10 6.06
#